data_AF-A0A7C7QZA9-F1
#
_entry.id   AF-A0A7C7QZA9-F1
#
_cell.length_a   1.000
_cell.length_b   1.000
_cell.length_c   1.000
_cell.angle_alpha   90.00
_cell.angle_beta   90.00
_cell.angle_gamma   90.00
#
_symmetry.space_group_name_H-M   'P 1'
#
loop_
_entity.id
_entity.type
_entity.pdbx_description
1 polymer ?
#
loop_
_entity_poly.entity_id
_entity_poly.type
_entity_poly.pdbx_seq_one_letter_code
_entity_poly.pdbx_strand_id
1 'polypeptide(L)'
;MEKSVKIGEGMAQQTPELLTGSRIRERRLALRVKQGALAEVVGISPSYLNLIEHNHRKIGGKLLLALARALKVETAALTEGADAGISELLDAAAGALGNVPAETDRIDEMVARFPGWTALIAAQEARARSLEGQIEALRDRLAHDPALAEAMHEALSSVAAIRSTADILVHEADLDPAWRGRFHRNLHEEAERLSVRVTGLLAQFEAPGAGAEVSALKDTVEVMFEAAGHYFPEIEDGGAPAIAAVLRRGAGMASGHAPTLSPTLTLSPTPTPAHAPIPAPAHALARVRLEAYADDAARL
;
A
#
# COMPACT_ATOMS: atom_id res chain seq x y z
N MET A 1 -3.79 46.48 -54.46
CA MET A 1 -3.16 45.20 -54.87
C MET A 1 -2.43 44.67 -53.66
N GLU A 2 -2.65 43.47 -53.14
CA GLU A 2 -3.54 42.37 -53.52
C GLU A 2 -3.55 41.39 -52.34
N LYS A 3 -4.75 40.85 -52.04
CA LYS A 3 -5.09 39.51 -51.48
C LYS A 3 -4.23 38.92 -50.36
N SER A 4 -4.78 38.73 -49.16
CA SER A 4 -5.55 37.52 -48.77
C SER A 4 -4.83 36.19 -49.06
N VAL A 5 -4.34 35.55 -47.99
CA VAL A 5 -4.60 34.13 -47.75
C VAL A 5 -4.83 33.93 -46.24
N LYS A 6 -6.10 33.72 -45.88
CA LYS A 6 -6.50 33.01 -44.66
C LYS A 6 -6.30 31.52 -44.91
N ILE A 7 -5.53 30.87 -44.04
CA ILE A 7 -5.59 29.44 -43.75
C ILE A 7 -5.54 29.42 -42.21
N GLY A 8 -6.60 29.20 -41.46
CA GLY A 8 -7.48 28.04 -41.57
C GLY A 8 -7.12 26.96 -40.56
N GLU A 9 -6.51 27.27 -39.40
CA GLU A 9 -6.35 26.33 -38.29
C GLU A 9 -7.61 26.33 -37.41
N GLY A 10 -8.69 25.77 -37.97
CA GLY A 10 -9.61 24.98 -37.18
C GLY A 10 -9.30 23.51 -37.48
N MET A 11 -9.56 22.63 -36.51
CA MET A 11 -9.45 21.14 -36.55
C MET A 11 -8.17 20.58 -35.92
N ALA A 12 -8.22 19.79 -34.84
CA ALA A 12 -9.36 19.28 -34.09
C ALA A 12 -8.92 19.00 -32.64
N GLN A 13 -9.43 19.81 -31.71
CA GLN A 13 -9.65 19.35 -30.34
C GLN A 13 -10.52 18.10 -30.44
N GLN A 14 -9.93 16.93 -30.33
CA GLN A 14 -10.68 15.68 -30.35
C GLN A 14 -11.39 15.55 -29.00
N THR A 15 -12.58 16.15 -28.94
CA THR A 15 -13.51 16.10 -27.80
C THR A 15 -13.72 14.66 -27.30
N PRO A 16 -13.96 14.45 -25.99
CA PRO A 16 -14.24 13.15 -25.37
C PRO A 16 -15.36 12.34 -26.05
N GLU A 17 -16.21 13.00 -26.84
CA GLU A 17 -17.22 12.39 -27.72
C GLU A 17 -16.66 11.43 -28.80
N LEU A 18 -15.36 11.50 -29.15
CA LEU A 18 -14.78 10.71 -30.24
C LEU A 18 -14.40 9.27 -29.88
N LEU A 19 -14.43 8.90 -28.59
CA LEU A 19 -14.02 7.57 -28.11
C LEU A 19 -15.16 6.71 -27.56
N THR A 20 -16.37 7.28 -27.48
CA THR A 20 -17.55 6.60 -26.93
C THR A 20 -17.91 5.33 -27.70
N GLY A 21 -17.74 5.33 -29.03
CA GLY A 21 -18.03 4.17 -29.88
C GLY A 21 -17.14 2.97 -29.60
N SER A 22 -15.84 3.21 -29.45
CA SER A 22 -14.86 2.16 -29.13
C SER A 22 -15.18 1.48 -27.79
N ARG A 23 -15.60 2.25 -26.78
CA ARG A 23 -15.97 1.73 -25.45
C ARG A 23 -17.26 0.92 -25.47
N ILE A 24 -18.25 1.36 -26.24
CA ILE A 24 -19.50 0.59 -26.47
C ILE A 24 -19.15 -0.78 -27.05
N ARG A 25 -18.27 -0.81 -28.05
CA ARG A 25 -17.79 -2.05 -28.68
C ARG A 25 -17.07 -2.95 -27.69
N GLU A 26 -16.13 -2.42 -26.92
CA GLU A 26 -15.39 -3.20 -25.94
C GLU A 26 -16.28 -3.81 -24.87
N ARG A 27 -17.16 -3.00 -24.26
CA ARG A 27 -18.07 -3.50 -23.24
C ARG A 27 -19.00 -4.57 -23.80
N ARG A 28 -19.44 -4.41 -25.05
CA ARG A 28 -20.22 -5.42 -25.76
C ARG A 28 -19.44 -6.73 -25.93
N LEU A 29 -18.17 -6.66 -26.33
CA LEU A 29 -17.30 -7.83 -26.50
C LEU A 29 -17.00 -8.52 -25.16
N ALA A 30 -16.77 -7.76 -24.09
CA ALA A 30 -16.57 -8.28 -22.73
C ALA A 30 -17.80 -9.07 -22.23
N LEU A 31 -19.00 -8.60 -22.57
CA LEU A 31 -20.26 -9.30 -22.27
C LEU A 31 -20.60 -10.42 -23.28
N ARG A 32 -19.75 -10.65 -24.28
CA ARG A 32 -19.96 -11.61 -25.38
C ARG A 32 -21.28 -11.41 -26.13
N VAL A 33 -21.76 -10.17 -26.20
CA VAL A 33 -23.00 -9.82 -26.90
C VAL A 33 -22.70 -9.57 -28.39
N LYS A 34 -23.50 -10.17 -29.27
CA LYS A 34 -23.40 -9.91 -30.71
C LYS A 34 -23.90 -8.49 -31.02
N GLN A 35 -23.25 -7.80 -31.95
CA GLN A 35 -23.62 -6.44 -32.35
C GLN A 35 -25.08 -6.33 -32.80
N GLY A 36 -25.58 -7.28 -33.59
CA GLY A 36 -26.98 -7.32 -34.02
C GLY A 36 -27.96 -7.43 -32.84
N ALA A 37 -27.63 -8.25 -31.84
CA ALA A 37 -28.47 -8.39 -30.65
C ALA A 37 -28.50 -7.11 -29.81
N LEU A 38 -27.36 -6.42 -29.66
CA LEU A 38 -27.33 -5.12 -28.97
C LEU A 38 -28.13 -4.06 -29.73
N ALA A 39 -28.01 -4.03 -31.06
CA ALA A 39 -28.75 -3.11 -31.91
C ALA A 39 -30.27 -3.30 -31.79
N GLU A 40 -30.73 -4.55 -31.76
CA GLU A 40 -32.13 -4.91 -31.55
C GLU A 40 -32.63 -4.45 -30.17
N VAL A 41 -31.88 -4.72 -29.11
CA VAL A 41 -32.23 -4.33 -27.72
C VAL A 41 -32.42 -2.81 -27.59
N VAL A 42 -31.60 -2.01 -28.27
CA VAL A 42 -31.68 -0.54 -28.21
C VAL A 42 -32.48 0.09 -29.35
N GLY A 43 -33.10 -0.73 -30.20
CA GLY A 43 -34.04 -0.29 -31.24
C GLY A 43 -33.40 0.45 -32.42
N ILE A 44 -32.18 0.07 -32.82
CA ILE A 44 -31.48 0.64 -33.98
C ILE A 44 -31.03 -0.44 -34.97
N SER A 45 -30.62 -0.04 -36.18
CA SER A 45 -30.09 -1.01 -37.15
C SER A 45 -28.65 -1.45 -36.81
N PRO A 46 -28.27 -2.71 -37.09
CA PRO A 46 -26.91 -3.21 -36.88
C PRO A 46 -25.84 -2.37 -37.61
N SER A 47 -26.12 -1.92 -38.84
CA SER A 47 -25.23 -1.00 -39.58
C SER A 47 -25.11 0.36 -38.90
N TYR A 48 -26.17 0.87 -38.27
CA TYR A 48 -26.08 2.13 -37.56
C TYR A 48 -25.25 2.01 -36.27
N LEU A 49 -25.45 0.93 -35.51
CA LEU A 49 -24.57 0.60 -34.39
C LEU A 49 -23.12 0.41 -34.83
N ASN A 50 -22.89 -0.17 -36.01
CA ASN A 50 -21.54 -0.33 -36.56
C ASN A 50 -20.81 1.00 -36.74
N LEU A 51 -21.49 1.98 -37.31
CA LEU A 51 -20.93 3.32 -37.53
C LEU A 51 -20.65 4.04 -36.21
N ILE A 52 -21.50 3.82 -35.20
CA ILE A 52 -21.28 4.36 -33.84
C ILE A 52 -20.06 3.69 -33.22
N GLU A 53 -19.97 2.37 -33.22
CA GLU A 53 -18.87 1.61 -32.61
C GLU A 53 -17.49 1.91 -33.21
N HIS A 54 -17.44 2.34 -34.47
CA HIS A 54 -16.20 2.77 -35.14
C HIS A 54 -16.03 4.30 -35.15
N ASN A 55 -16.82 5.03 -34.35
CA ASN A 55 -16.77 6.49 -34.20
C ASN A 55 -16.99 7.28 -35.51
N HIS A 56 -17.57 6.65 -36.54
CA HIS A 56 -17.95 7.31 -37.80
C HIS A 56 -19.21 8.16 -37.67
N ARG A 57 -19.99 7.97 -36.60
CA ARG A 57 -21.20 8.75 -36.35
C ARG A 57 -21.32 9.10 -34.87
N LYS A 58 -21.59 10.38 -34.59
CA LYS A 58 -21.87 10.86 -33.24
C LYS A 58 -23.09 10.16 -32.67
N ILE A 59 -23.06 9.91 -31.36
CA ILE A 59 -24.14 9.32 -30.60
C ILE A 59 -24.91 10.40 -29.82
N GLY A 60 -26.24 10.35 -29.87
CA GLY A 60 -27.08 11.24 -29.06
C GLY A 60 -27.28 10.71 -27.63
N GLY A 61 -27.45 11.60 -26.66
CA GLY A 61 -27.57 11.24 -25.23
C GLY A 61 -28.66 10.20 -24.91
N LYS A 62 -29.81 10.24 -25.60
CA LYS A 62 -30.88 9.24 -25.43
C LYS A 62 -30.42 7.83 -25.83
N LEU A 63 -29.69 7.71 -26.94
CA LEU A 63 -29.19 6.43 -27.43
C LEU A 63 -28.03 5.93 -26.56
N LEU A 64 -27.16 6.83 -26.11
CA LEU A 64 -26.09 6.53 -25.17
C LEU A 64 -26.64 5.94 -23.86
N LEU A 65 -27.67 6.56 -23.28
CA LEU A 65 -28.36 6.05 -22.09
C LEU A 65 -29.01 4.67 -22.31
N ALA A 66 -29.52 4.40 -23.52
CA ALA A 66 -30.07 3.11 -23.87
C ALA A 66 -28.98 2.03 -23.96
N LEU A 67 -27.85 2.35 -24.60
CA LEU A 67 -26.69 1.46 -24.69
C LEU A 67 -26.06 1.18 -23.33
N ALA A 68 -25.88 2.21 -22.48
CA ALA A 68 -25.34 2.06 -21.13
C ALA A 68 -26.17 1.07 -20.30
N ARG A 69 -27.50 1.21 -20.34
CA ARG A 69 -28.43 0.27 -19.68
C ARG A 69 -28.33 -1.15 -20.24
N ALA A 70 -28.32 -1.30 -21.57
CA ALA A 70 -28.19 -2.61 -22.20
C ALA A 70 -26.84 -3.29 -21.89
N LEU A 71 -25.78 -2.50 -21.73
CA LEU A 71 -24.42 -2.94 -21.42
C LEU A 71 -24.12 -3.00 -19.92
N LYS A 72 -25.10 -2.72 -19.06
CA LYS A 72 -24.99 -2.75 -17.59
C LYS A 72 -23.79 -1.95 -17.09
N VAL A 73 -23.68 -0.70 -17.54
CA VAL A 73 -22.68 0.27 -17.10
C VAL A 73 -23.32 1.64 -16.95
N GLU A 74 -22.68 2.51 -16.18
CA GLU A 74 -23.05 3.92 -16.10
C GLU A 74 -22.68 4.64 -17.41
N THR A 75 -23.39 5.74 -17.72
CA THR A 75 -23.08 6.54 -18.90
C THR A 75 -21.69 7.16 -18.84
N ALA A 76 -21.25 7.56 -17.63
CA ALA A 76 -19.92 8.08 -17.37
C ALA A 76 -18.83 7.10 -17.87
N ALA A 77 -18.98 5.80 -17.60
CA ALA A 77 -18.04 4.78 -18.06
C ALA A 77 -17.95 4.63 -19.60
N LEU A 78 -18.94 5.13 -20.35
CA LEU A 78 -18.91 5.16 -21.82
C LEU A 78 -18.45 6.52 -22.37
N THR A 79 -18.60 7.60 -21.61
CA THR A 79 -18.33 8.98 -22.08
C THR A 79 -17.08 9.61 -21.52
N GLU A 80 -16.81 9.44 -20.23
CA GLU A 80 -15.61 9.95 -19.61
C GLU A 80 -14.41 9.23 -20.21
N GLY A 81 -13.32 9.98 -20.37
CA GLY A 81 -12.07 9.56 -21.01
C GLY A 81 -11.52 8.24 -20.46
N ALA A 82 -10.36 7.83 -20.96
CA ALA A 82 -9.53 6.96 -20.12
C ALA A 82 -9.52 7.56 -18.71
N ASP A 83 -9.69 6.72 -17.69
CA ASP A 83 -9.54 7.12 -16.30
C ASP A 83 -8.32 8.05 -16.24
N ALA A 84 -8.49 9.32 -15.86
CA ALA A 84 -7.41 10.32 -16.02
C ALA A 84 -6.11 9.84 -15.35
N GLY A 85 -6.24 9.00 -14.32
CA GLY A 85 -5.13 8.29 -13.68
C GLY A 85 -4.35 7.33 -14.58
N ILE A 86 -4.94 6.69 -15.59
CA ILE A 86 -4.21 5.84 -16.56
C ILE A 86 -3.29 6.68 -17.44
N SER A 87 -3.75 7.83 -17.93
CA SER A 87 -2.91 8.73 -18.73
C SER A 87 -1.76 9.28 -17.89
N GLU A 88 -2.00 9.67 -16.63
CA GLU A 88 -0.96 10.08 -15.68
C GLU A 88 0.04 8.95 -15.36
N LEU A 89 -0.45 7.72 -15.19
CA LEU A 89 0.41 6.54 -14.97
C LEU A 89 1.29 6.24 -16.18
N LEU A 90 0.77 6.39 -17.40
CA LEU A 90 1.55 6.21 -18.63
C LEU A 90 2.60 7.30 -18.82
N ASP A 91 2.27 8.55 -18.50
CA ASP A 91 3.21 9.67 -18.56
C ASP A 91 4.35 9.48 -17.54
N ALA A 92 4.00 9.08 -16.31
CA ALA A 92 4.98 8.71 -15.29
C ALA A 92 5.86 7.54 -15.73
N ALA A 93 5.27 6.48 -16.30
CA ALA A 93 6.01 5.32 -16.80
C ALA A 93 6.99 5.69 -17.94
N ALA A 94 6.59 6.61 -18.82
CA ALA A 94 7.45 7.14 -19.87
C ALA A 94 8.63 7.94 -19.28
N GLY A 95 8.40 8.71 -18.22
CA GLY A 95 9.44 9.45 -17.51
C GLY A 95 10.40 8.59 -16.69
N ALA A 96 9.94 7.43 -16.18
CA ALA A 96 10.69 6.63 -15.22
C ALA A 96 12.01 6.06 -15.78
N LEU A 97 12.02 5.65 -17.05
CA LEU A 97 13.18 5.00 -17.67
C LEU A 97 14.13 5.98 -18.37
N GLY A 98 13.71 7.22 -18.63
CA GLY A 98 14.53 8.34 -19.16
C GLY A 98 15.24 8.15 -20.51
N ASN A 99 15.30 6.92 -21.02
CA ASN A 99 16.06 6.48 -22.19
C ASN A 99 15.18 5.97 -23.34
N VAL A 100 13.86 5.89 -23.12
CA VAL A 100 12.89 5.53 -24.15
C VAL A 100 12.15 6.80 -24.59
N PRO A 101 12.27 7.22 -25.86
CA PRO A 101 11.53 8.37 -26.38
C PRO A 101 10.08 7.95 -26.66
N ALA A 102 9.27 7.85 -25.60
CA ALA A 102 7.85 7.57 -25.72
C ALA A 102 7.08 8.80 -26.24
N GLU A 103 6.11 8.58 -27.13
CA GLU A 103 5.23 9.63 -27.66
C GLU A 103 4.17 10.04 -26.63
N THR A 104 4.58 10.74 -25.57
CA THR A 104 3.71 11.15 -24.45
C THR A 104 2.57 12.07 -24.89
N ASP A 105 2.75 12.84 -25.96
CA ASP A 105 1.74 13.69 -26.60
C ASP A 105 0.57 12.89 -27.21
N ARG A 106 0.73 11.57 -27.37
CA ARG A 106 -0.27 10.66 -27.97
C ARG A 106 -0.81 9.63 -26.99
N ILE A 107 -0.61 9.80 -25.69
CA ILE A 107 -1.11 8.88 -24.66
C ILE A 107 -2.63 8.64 -24.78
N ASP A 108 -3.43 9.69 -24.98
CA ASP A 108 -4.89 9.53 -25.09
C ASP A 108 -5.31 8.69 -26.29
N GLU A 109 -4.60 8.82 -27.42
CA GLU A 109 -4.81 7.97 -28.60
C GLU A 109 -4.41 6.52 -28.32
N MET A 110 -3.31 6.31 -27.60
CA MET A 110 -2.84 4.98 -27.21
C MET A 110 -3.84 4.29 -26.27
N VAL A 111 -4.39 5.00 -25.26
CA VAL A 111 -5.41 4.42 -24.38
C VAL A 111 -6.70 4.13 -25.13
N ALA A 112 -7.09 4.99 -26.06
CA ALA A 112 -8.25 4.76 -26.92
C ALA A 112 -8.13 3.50 -27.79
N ARG A 113 -6.93 3.26 -28.33
CA ARG A 113 -6.69 2.20 -29.33
C ARG A 113 -6.29 0.87 -28.70
N PHE A 114 -5.61 0.90 -27.56
CA PHE A 114 -5.06 -0.27 -26.88
C PHE A 114 -5.31 -0.27 -25.36
N PRO A 115 -6.56 -0.13 -24.91
CA PRO A 115 -6.92 0.03 -23.49
C PRO A 115 -6.42 -1.12 -22.59
N GLY A 116 -6.41 -2.36 -23.09
CA GLY A 116 -5.86 -3.50 -22.34
C GLY A 116 -4.36 -3.43 -22.10
N TRP A 117 -3.59 -2.95 -23.08
CA TRP A 117 -2.15 -2.77 -22.94
C TRP A 117 -1.81 -1.57 -22.06
N THR A 118 -2.54 -0.47 -22.21
CA THR A 118 -2.34 0.71 -21.37
C THR A 118 -2.70 0.44 -19.91
N ALA A 119 -3.76 -0.33 -19.65
CA ALA A 119 -4.08 -0.78 -18.30
C ALA A 119 -2.99 -1.67 -17.70
N LEU A 120 -2.40 -2.58 -18.49
CA LEU A 120 -1.29 -3.42 -18.03
C LEU A 120 -0.06 -2.56 -17.68
N ILE A 121 0.32 -1.62 -18.55
CA ILE A 121 1.48 -0.74 -18.31
C ILE A 121 1.24 0.11 -17.06
N ALA A 122 0.05 0.72 -16.94
CA ALA A 122 -0.32 1.51 -15.76
C ALA A 122 -0.27 0.68 -14.46
N ALA A 123 -0.74 -0.58 -14.50
CA ALA A 123 -0.65 -1.48 -13.36
C ALA A 123 0.79 -1.85 -12.99
N GLN A 124 1.68 -2.04 -13.97
CA GLN A 124 3.10 -2.29 -13.71
C GLN A 124 3.80 -1.07 -13.11
N GLU A 125 3.49 0.12 -13.60
CA GLU A 125 4.02 1.37 -13.06
C GLU A 125 3.57 1.59 -11.60
N ALA A 126 2.28 1.40 -11.31
CA ALA A 126 1.78 1.46 -9.94
C ALA A 126 2.47 0.44 -9.01
N ARG A 127 2.70 -0.77 -9.51
CA ARG A 127 3.44 -1.81 -8.78
C ARG A 127 4.91 -1.41 -8.56
N ALA A 128 5.58 -0.86 -9.56
CA ALA A 128 6.97 -0.41 -9.47
C ALA A 128 7.11 0.66 -8.37
N ARG A 129 6.26 1.70 -8.41
CA ARG A 129 6.23 2.74 -7.37
C ARG A 129 5.96 2.19 -5.97
N SER A 130 5.05 1.21 -5.85
CA SER A 130 4.79 0.57 -4.55
C SER A 130 6.02 -0.17 -4.03
N LEU A 131 6.73 -0.91 -4.89
CA LEU A 131 7.95 -1.61 -4.51
C LEU A 131 9.07 -0.62 -4.13
N GLU A 132 9.24 0.46 -4.89
CA GLU A 132 10.20 1.53 -4.55
C GLU A 132 9.87 2.17 -3.20
N GLY A 133 8.60 2.46 -2.93
CA GLY A 133 8.15 2.96 -1.63
C GLY A 133 8.40 1.98 -0.48
N GLN A 134 8.20 0.67 -0.71
CA GLN A 134 8.53 -0.37 0.28
C GLN A 134 10.04 -0.46 0.53
N ILE A 135 10.86 -0.36 -0.53
CA ILE A 135 12.32 -0.35 -0.40
C ILE A 135 12.78 0.86 0.41
N GLU A 136 12.23 2.05 0.13
CA GLU A 136 12.62 3.26 0.87
C GLU A 136 12.17 3.19 2.34
N ALA A 137 10.97 2.67 2.61
CA ALA A 137 10.50 2.44 3.98
C ALA A 137 11.39 1.43 4.74
N LEU A 138 11.82 0.35 4.08
CA LEU A 138 12.76 -0.62 4.65
C LEU A 138 14.12 0.01 4.92
N ARG A 139 14.62 0.83 3.99
CA ARG A 139 15.88 1.54 4.12
C ARG A 139 15.84 2.54 5.27
N ASP A 140 14.76 3.30 5.39
CA ASP A 140 14.58 4.27 6.46
C ASP A 140 14.54 3.58 7.82
N ARG A 141 13.79 2.48 7.91
CA ARG A 141 13.76 1.63 9.11
C ARG A 141 15.14 1.09 9.46
N LEU A 142 15.89 0.57 8.49
CA LEU A 142 17.24 0.03 8.75
C LEU A 142 18.24 1.13 9.16
N ALA A 143 18.19 2.29 8.50
CA ALA A 143 19.09 3.40 8.79
C ALA A 143 18.83 4.01 10.17
N HIS A 144 17.59 3.94 10.65
CA HIS A 144 17.16 4.55 11.90
C HIS A 144 16.74 3.54 12.97
N ASP A 145 17.07 2.26 12.83
CA ASP A 145 16.73 1.23 13.82
C ASP A 145 17.55 1.47 15.12
N PRO A 146 16.92 1.91 16.23
CA PRO A 146 17.64 2.18 17.46
C PRO A 146 18.27 0.93 18.06
N ALA A 147 17.64 -0.24 17.87
CA ALA A 147 18.15 -1.51 18.39
C ALA A 147 19.39 -1.98 17.62
N LEU A 148 19.41 -1.78 16.29
CA LEU A 148 20.60 -2.02 15.47
C LEU A 148 21.75 -1.10 15.89
N ALA A 149 21.48 0.19 16.08
CA ALA A 149 22.47 1.17 16.50
C ALA A 149 23.07 0.83 17.88
N GLU A 150 22.22 0.45 18.84
CA GLU A 150 22.63 0.00 20.17
C GLU A 150 23.50 -1.27 20.10
N ALA A 151 23.06 -2.29 19.35
CA ALA A 151 23.82 -3.52 19.16
C ALA A 151 25.20 -3.28 18.53
N MET A 152 25.31 -2.38 17.55
CA MET A 152 26.59 -1.98 16.96
C MET A 152 27.50 -1.28 17.98
N HIS A 153 26.94 -0.38 18.79
CA HIS A 153 27.71 0.31 19.82
C HIS A 153 28.22 -0.66 20.90
N GLU A 154 27.40 -1.60 21.33
CA GLU A 154 27.81 -2.64 22.28
C GLU A 154 28.90 -3.56 21.71
N ALA A 155 28.78 -3.95 20.43
CA ALA A 155 29.79 -4.75 19.75
C ALA A 155 31.14 -4.00 19.67
N LEU A 156 31.12 -2.73 19.27
CA LEU A 156 32.32 -1.87 19.24
C LEU A 156 32.95 -1.72 20.62
N SER A 157 32.13 -1.59 21.66
CA SER A 157 32.60 -1.49 23.05
C SER A 157 33.25 -2.79 23.53
N SER A 158 32.67 -3.93 23.18
CA SER A 158 33.23 -5.26 23.46
C SER A 158 34.58 -5.45 22.77
N VAL A 159 34.67 -5.07 21.48
CA VAL A 159 35.93 -5.13 20.71
C VAL A 159 36.99 -4.20 21.32
N ALA A 160 36.61 -3.00 21.78
CA ALA A 160 37.54 -2.09 22.45
C ALA A 160 38.07 -2.67 23.77
N ALA A 161 37.21 -3.29 24.58
CA ALA A 161 37.58 -3.93 25.83
C ALA A 161 38.49 -5.16 25.62
N ILE A 162 38.19 -5.99 24.61
CA ILE A 162 39.05 -7.10 24.16
C ILE A 162 40.42 -6.58 23.77
N ARG A 163 40.46 -5.55 22.91
CA ARG A 163 41.71 -4.95 22.44
C ARG A 163 42.53 -4.39 23.59
N SER A 164 41.93 -3.63 24.50
CA SER A 164 42.62 -3.06 25.66
C SER A 164 43.17 -4.15 26.59
N THR A 165 42.38 -5.19 26.87
CA THR A 165 42.81 -6.32 27.72
C THR A 165 43.94 -7.10 27.07
N ALA A 166 43.87 -7.34 25.76
CA ALA A 166 44.93 -7.99 25.00
C ALA A 166 46.21 -7.14 24.95
N ASP A 167 46.08 -5.81 24.81
CA ASP A 167 47.21 -4.89 24.76
C ASP A 167 48.02 -4.88 26.06
N ILE A 168 47.33 -4.90 27.21
CA ILE A 168 47.94 -5.05 28.55
C ILE A 168 48.69 -6.38 28.64
N LEU A 169 48.04 -7.48 28.25
CA LEU A 169 48.65 -8.82 28.30
C LEU A 169 49.90 -8.95 27.40
N VAL A 170 49.99 -8.18 26.32
CA VAL A 170 51.11 -8.20 25.38
C VAL A 170 52.27 -7.31 25.83
N HIS A 171 51.99 -6.10 26.33
CA HIS A 171 53.02 -5.11 26.66
C HIS A 171 53.59 -5.24 28.07
N GLU A 172 52.86 -5.86 28.99
CA GLU A 172 53.23 -5.94 30.40
C GLU A 172 53.75 -7.35 30.75
N ALA A 173 55.03 -7.59 30.48
CA ALA A 173 55.65 -8.92 30.57
C ALA A 173 55.70 -9.50 32.00
N ASP A 174 55.81 -8.64 33.02
CA ASP A 174 55.97 -9.01 34.44
C ASP A 174 54.66 -8.92 35.25
N LEU A 175 53.53 -9.31 34.65
CA LEU A 175 52.27 -9.40 35.37
C LEU A 175 52.29 -10.53 36.42
N ASP A 176 51.80 -10.21 37.62
CA ASP A 176 51.54 -11.22 38.65
C ASP A 176 50.59 -12.32 38.11
N PRO A 177 50.85 -13.62 38.38
CA PRO A 177 50.04 -14.72 37.86
C PRO A 177 48.54 -14.62 38.17
N ALA A 178 48.14 -14.08 39.33
CA ALA A 178 46.73 -13.93 39.67
C ALA A 178 46.05 -12.85 38.83
N TRP A 179 46.76 -11.75 38.54
CA TRP A 179 46.29 -10.69 37.64
C TRP A 179 46.21 -11.14 36.19
N ARG A 180 47.22 -11.86 35.69
CA ARG A 180 47.18 -12.46 34.35
C ARG A 180 45.96 -13.38 34.17
N GLY A 181 45.65 -14.19 35.18
CA GLY A 181 44.45 -15.03 35.19
C GLY A 181 43.14 -14.23 35.14
N ARG A 182 43.07 -13.04 35.76
CA ARG A 182 41.89 -12.15 35.66
C ARG A 182 41.75 -11.57 34.26
N PHE A 183 42.83 -11.08 33.65
CA PHE A 183 42.78 -10.54 32.29
C PHE A 183 42.38 -11.60 31.26
N HIS A 184 42.88 -12.84 31.37
CA HIS A 184 42.43 -13.93 30.50
C HIS A 184 40.94 -14.25 30.65
N ARG A 185 40.41 -14.26 31.88
CA ARG A 185 38.96 -14.45 32.10
C ARG A 185 38.15 -13.29 31.52
N ASN A 186 38.55 -12.06 31.77
CA ASN A 186 37.87 -10.87 31.23
C ASN A 186 37.84 -10.90 29.69
N LEU A 187 38.96 -11.26 29.05
CA LEU A 187 39.06 -11.39 27.61
C LEU A 187 38.11 -12.47 27.07
N HIS A 188 38.06 -13.63 27.72
CA HIS A 188 37.17 -14.72 27.34
C HIS A 188 35.70 -14.33 27.48
N GLU A 189 35.32 -13.75 28.62
CA GLU A 189 33.96 -13.28 28.87
C GLU A 189 33.52 -12.20 27.87
N GLU A 190 34.41 -11.26 27.52
CA GLU A 190 34.09 -10.22 26.53
C GLU A 190 33.97 -10.80 25.10
N ALA A 191 34.81 -11.78 24.76
CA ALA A 191 34.71 -12.50 23.49
C ALA A 191 33.40 -13.31 23.40
N GLU A 192 32.98 -13.97 24.47
CA GLU A 192 31.69 -14.66 24.53
C GLU A 192 30.52 -13.68 24.39
N ARG A 193 30.53 -12.58 25.15
CA ARG A 193 29.50 -11.53 25.04
C ARG A 193 29.40 -10.96 23.62
N LEU A 194 30.54 -10.67 22.99
CA LEU A 194 30.58 -10.22 21.60
C LEU A 194 29.98 -11.26 20.65
N SER A 195 30.35 -12.53 20.80
CA SER A 195 29.82 -13.61 19.98
C SER A 195 28.30 -13.72 20.10
N VAL A 196 27.77 -13.75 21.33
CA VAL A 196 26.32 -13.83 21.57
C VAL A 196 25.59 -12.64 20.94
N ARG A 197 26.12 -11.43 21.10
CA ARG A 197 25.53 -10.21 20.53
C ARG A 197 25.51 -10.21 19.00
N VAL A 198 26.63 -10.55 18.37
CA VAL A 198 26.72 -10.58 16.90
C VAL A 198 25.85 -11.70 16.32
N THR A 199 25.79 -12.86 16.97
CA THR A 199 24.89 -13.95 16.55
C THR A 199 23.42 -13.59 16.73
N GLY A 200 23.05 -12.93 17.84
CA GLY A 200 21.69 -12.43 18.07
C GLY A 200 21.26 -11.41 17.03
N LEU A 201 22.16 -10.52 16.64
CA LEU A 201 21.91 -9.55 15.56
C LEU A 201 21.66 -10.24 14.22
N LEU A 202 22.44 -11.26 13.87
CA LEU A 202 22.25 -12.02 12.62
C LEU A 202 20.89 -12.73 12.60
N ALA A 203 20.48 -13.34 13.70
CA ALA A 203 19.18 -14.00 13.83
C ALA A 203 18.01 -13.03 13.60
N GLN A 204 18.14 -11.77 14.01
CA GLN A 204 17.14 -10.73 13.78
C GLN A 204 16.94 -10.41 12.28
N PHE A 205 18.01 -10.51 11.47
CA PHE A 205 17.94 -10.31 10.02
C PHE A 205 17.48 -11.56 9.26
N GLU A 206 17.72 -12.76 9.81
CA GLU A 206 17.32 -14.04 9.22
C GLU A 206 15.86 -14.43 9.48
N ALA A 207 15.11 -13.67 10.30
CA ALA A 207 13.69 -13.88 10.56
C ALA A 207 12.79 -12.91 9.77
N PRO A 208 12.64 -13.05 8.44
CA PRO A 208 11.70 -12.25 7.67
C PRO A 208 10.27 -12.74 7.96
N GLY A 209 9.60 -12.13 8.93
CA GLY A 209 8.17 -12.40 9.18
C GLY A 209 7.65 -11.87 10.51
N ALA A 210 8.35 -12.15 11.60
CA ALA A 210 7.84 -11.83 12.94
C ALA A 210 7.68 -10.31 13.17
N GLY A 211 8.66 -9.50 12.74
CA GLY A 211 8.59 -8.04 12.89
C GLY A 211 7.57 -7.36 11.97
N ALA A 212 7.23 -7.97 10.83
CA ALA A 212 6.23 -7.46 9.89
C ALA A 212 4.80 -7.82 10.34
N GLU A 213 4.59 -9.04 10.85
CA GLU A 213 3.32 -9.45 11.45
C GLU A 213 3.01 -8.67 12.73
N VAL A 214 4.01 -8.41 13.58
CA VAL A 214 3.83 -7.59 14.80
C VAL A 214 3.51 -6.14 14.45
N SER A 215 4.15 -5.55 13.43
CA SER A 215 3.85 -4.19 12.98
C SER A 215 2.46 -4.10 12.34
N ALA A 216 2.11 -5.03 11.44
CA ALA A 216 0.79 -5.06 10.81
C ALA A 216 -0.33 -5.28 11.84
N LEU A 217 -0.09 -6.08 12.88
CA LEU A 217 -1.02 -6.28 13.99
C LEU A 217 -1.16 -5.00 14.82
N LYS A 218 -0.06 -4.27 15.07
CA LYS A 218 -0.07 -3.00 15.79
C LYS A 218 -0.85 -1.92 15.03
N ASP A 219 -0.59 -1.78 13.72
CA ASP A 219 -1.28 -0.83 12.85
C ASP A 219 -2.78 -1.16 12.75
N THR A 220 -3.14 -2.45 12.66
CA THR A 220 -4.54 -2.90 12.66
C THR A 220 -5.27 -2.54 13.96
N VAL A 221 -4.57 -2.65 15.10
CA VAL A 221 -5.13 -2.26 16.40
C VAL A 221 -5.29 -0.74 16.48
N GLU A 222 -4.31 0.04 16.02
CA GLU A 222 -4.39 1.50 16.04
C GLU A 222 -5.57 2.03 15.20
N VAL A 223 -5.77 1.47 13.99
CA VAL A 223 -6.93 1.76 13.14
C VAL A 223 -8.26 1.38 13.82
N MET A 224 -8.29 0.27 14.56
CA MET A 224 -9.49 -0.13 15.33
C MET A 224 -9.82 0.87 16.44
N PHE A 225 -8.82 1.38 17.15
CA PHE A 225 -9.00 2.36 18.20
C PHE A 225 -9.45 3.72 17.64
N GLU A 226 -8.89 4.16 16.52
CA GLU A 226 -9.32 5.39 15.83
C GLU A 226 -10.78 5.29 15.36
N ALA A 227 -11.16 4.17 14.73
CA ALA A 227 -12.54 3.95 14.24
C ALA A 227 -13.57 3.93 15.38
N ALA A 228 -13.16 3.53 16.58
CA ALA A 228 -13.99 3.54 17.79
C ALA A 228 -13.95 4.89 18.55
N GLY A 229 -13.20 5.88 18.07
CA GLY A 229 -13.01 7.16 18.77
C GLY A 229 -12.36 7.01 20.14
N HIS A 230 -11.49 5.99 20.29
CA HIS A 230 -10.86 5.57 21.54
C HIS A 230 -11.83 5.23 22.68
N TYR A 231 -13.11 4.94 22.40
CA TYR A 231 -14.09 4.62 23.42
C TYR A 231 -14.65 3.21 23.25
N PHE A 232 -14.39 2.35 24.24
CA PHE A 232 -14.88 0.97 24.28
C PHE A 232 -15.66 0.74 25.58
N PRO A 233 -17.00 0.92 25.58
CA PRO A 233 -17.80 0.83 26.80
C PRO A 233 -17.68 -0.53 27.49
N GLU A 234 -17.44 -1.60 26.73
CA GLU A 234 -17.21 -2.96 27.25
C GLU A 234 -15.90 -3.09 28.04
N ILE A 235 -14.87 -2.32 27.67
CA ILE A 235 -13.57 -2.28 28.37
C ILE A 235 -13.66 -1.33 29.57
N GLU A 236 -14.39 -0.23 29.44
CA GLU A 236 -14.58 0.74 30.53
C GLU A 236 -15.43 0.16 31.68
N ASP A 237 -16.48 -0.61 31.36
CA ASP A 237 -17.33 -1.26 32.37
C ASP A 237 -16.75 -2.61 32.85
N GLY A 238 -16.04 -3.33 31.98
CA GLY A 238 -15.59 -4.71 32.20
C GLY A 238 -14.11 -4.87 32.56
N GLY A 239 -13.30 -3.81 32.42
CA GLY A 239 -11.87 -3.79 32.72
C GLY A 239 -11.01 -4.72 31.83
N ALA A 240 -9.79 -5.01 32.29
CA ALA A 240 -8.81 -5.83 31.58
C ALA A 240 -9.31 -7.20 31.04
N PRO A 241 -10.24 -7.92 31.70
CA PRO A 241 -10.81 -9.16 31.16
C PRO A 241 -11.58 -8.99 29.85
N ALA A 242 -12.17 -7.82 29.60
CA ALA A 242 -12.95 -7.54 28.40
C ALA A 242 -12.08 -7.30 27.15
N ILE A 243 -10.80 -6.95 27.34
CA ILE A 243 -9.85 -6.64 26.25
C ILE A 243 -9.75 -7.81 25.25
N ALA A 244 -9.64 -9.04 25.74
CA ALA A 244 -9.52 -10.22 24.87
C ALA A 244 -10.80 -10.50 24.05
N ALA A 245 -11.97 -10.07 24.53
CA ALA A 245 -13.23 -10.21 23.80
C ALA A 245 -13.36 -9.14 22.70
N VAL A 246 -12.95 -7.90 23.00
CA VAL A 246 -12.93 -6.79 22.03
C VAL A 246 -11.95 -7.06 20.91
N LEU A 247 -10.72 -7.48 21.24
CA LEU A 247 -9.69 -7.80 20.24
C LEU A 247 -10.08 -8.97 19.34
N ARG A 248 -10.70 -10.04 19.88
CA ARG A 248 -11.18 -11.16 19.05
C ARG A 248 -12.31 -10.77 18.10
N ARG A 249 -13.16 -9.81 18.49
CA ARG A 249 -14.25 -9.32 17.64
C ARG A 249 -13.72 -8.49 16.47
N GLY A 250 -12.66 -7.71 16.70
CA GLY A 250 -12.00 -6.93 15.66
C GLY A 250 -11.02 -7.72 14.78
N ALA A 251 -10.35 -8.73 15.33
CA ALA A 251 -9.44 -9.62 14.58
C ALA A 251 -10.15 -10.44 13.48
N GLY A 252 -11.48 -10.63 13.59
CA GLY A 252 -12.31 -11.24 12.54
C GLY A 252 -12.37 -10.43 11.23
N MET A 253 -11.88 -9.20 11.21
CA MET A 253 -11.77 -8.38 9.98
C MET A 253 -10.44 -8.54 9.24
N ALA A 254 -9.39 -9.08 9.90
CA ALA A 254 -8.04 -9.16 9.34
C ALA A 254 -7.72 -10.50 8.64
N SER A 255 -8.48 -11.57 8.93
CA SER A 255 -8.32 -12.85 8.23
C SER A 255 -9.16 -12.84 6.96
N GLY A 256 -8.52 -12.66 5.80
CA GLY A 256 -9.16 -12.58 4.48
C GLY A 256 -9.97 -13.83 4.08
N HIS A 257 -11.16 -13.98 4.66
CA HIS A 257 -12.33 -14.60 4.04
C HIS A 257 -13.47 -13.63 4.31
N ALA A 258 -13.81 -12.81 3.33
CA ALA A 258 -15.07 -12.09 3.35
C ALA A 258 -16.20 -13.10 3.11
N PRO A 259 -17.14 -13.34 4.05
CA PRO A 259 -18.49 -13.59 3.67
C PRO A 259 -19.19 -12.23 3.60
N THR A 260 -19.76 -11.97 2.45
CA THR A 260 -20.79 -10.96 2.19
C THR A 260 -21.74 -10.85 3.39
N LEU A 261 -21.73 -9.71 4.08
CA LEU A 261 -22.85 -9.30 4.92
C LEU A 261 -23.19 -7.84 4.62
N SER A 262 -24.43 -7.68 4.16
CA SER A 262 -25.19 -6.46 3.90
C SER A 262 -25.24 -5.49 5.10
N PRO A 263 -25.70 -4.25 4.89
CA PRO A 263 -25.41 -3.11 5.74
C PRO A 263 -26.38 -3.03 6.92
N THR A 264 -26.05 -3.64 8.05
CA THR A 264 -26.77 -3.37 9.30
C THR A 264 -25.85 -3.48 10.51
N LEU A 265 -24.86 -2.60 10.60
CA LEU A 265 -24.33 -2.14 11.88
C LEU A 265 -24.30 -0.62 11.84
N THR A 266 -25.47 -0.04 12.08
CA THR A 266 -25.61 1.36 12.42
C THR A 266 -25.03 1.54 13.83
N LEU A 267 -23.70 1.68 13.93
CA LEU A 267 -23.10 2.39 15.06
C LEU A 267 -23.53 3.84 14.89
N SER A 268 -24.61 4.21 15.57
CA SER A 268 -25.13 5.57 15.53
C SER A 268 -24.05 6.55 16.04
N PRO A 269 -23.69 7.59 15.27
CA PRO A 269 -22.79 8.62 15.77
C PRO A 269 -23.63 9.58 16.59
N THR A 270 -23.71 9.37 17.90
CA THR A 270 -24.16 10.43 18.81
C THR A 270 -23.09 10.64 19.86
N PRO A 271 -22.23 11.67 19.70
CA PRO A 271 -21.46 12.17 20.82
C PRO A 271 -22.46 12.80 21.79
N THR A 272 -22.79 12.10 22.88
CA THR A 272 -23.56 12.71 23.97
C THR A 272 -22.57 13.53 24.80
N PRO A 273 -22.70 14.86 24.90
CA PRO A 273 -21.72 15.71 25.57
C PRO A 273 -22.03 15.74 27.07
N ALA A 274 -21.81 14.63 27.75
CA ALA A 274 -21.91 14.59 29.21
C ALA A 274 -21.26 13.31 29.73
N HIS A 275 -19.94 13.23 29.72
CA HIS A 275 -19.12 12.65 30.79
C HIS A 275 -17.69 13.17 30.57
N ALA A 276 -17.11 13.74 31.61
CA ALA A 276 -15.76 14.28 31.58
C ALA A 276 -14.73 13.17 31.32
N PRO A 277 -13.62 13.44 30.59
CA PRO A 277 -12.57 12.46 30.42
C PRO A 277 -11.85 12.25 31.76
N ILE A 278 -11.82 11.02 32.28
CA ILE A 278 -11.03 10.66 33.46
C ILE A 278 -10.52 9.22 33.29
N PRO A 279 -9.25 8.87 33.57
CA PRO A 279 -7.99 9.48 33.15
C PRO A 279 -7.13 8.47 32.34
N ALA A 280 -5.88 8.83 32.02
CA ALA A 280 -4.86 8.03 31.31
C ALA A 280 -4.59 6.53 31.71
N PRO A 281 -4.92 5.98 32.91
CA PRO A 281 -4.55 4.60 33.26
C PRO A 281 -5.16 3.48 32.40
N ALA A 282 -6.35 3.65 31.80
CA ALA A 282 -6.96 2.60 30.97
C ALA A 282 -6.20 2.39 29.64
N HIS A 283 -5.73 3.48 29.01
CA HIS A 283 -4.84 3.46 27.86
C HIS A 283 -3.48 2.81 28.19
N ALA A 284 -2.93 3.09 29.37
CA ALA A 284 -1.68 2.49 29.82
C ALA A 284 -1.82 0.99 30.07
N LEU A 285 -2.95 0.52 30.63
CA LEU A 285 -3.23 -0.90 30.84
C LEU A 285 -3.44 -1.66 29.52
N ALA A 286 -4.13 -1.06 28.54
CA ALA A 286 -4.26 -1.65 27.21
C ALA A 286 -2.91 -1.73 26.48
N ARG A 287 -2.08 -0.68 26.55
CA ARG A 287 -0.70 -0.68 26.04
C ARG A 287 0.18 -1.74 26.72
N VAL A 288 0.18 -1.81 28.04
CA VAL A 288 0.97 -2.79 28.82
C VAL A 288 0.51 -4.23 28.51
N ARG A 289 -0.78 -4.45 28.26
CA ARG A 289 -1.30 -5.77 27.86
C ARG A 289 -0.93 -6.14 26.42
N LEU A 290 -0.84 -5.16 25.52
CA LEU A 290 -0.34 -5.32 24.15
C LEU A 290 1.17 -5.62 24.12
N GLU A 291 1.96 -4.91 24.94
CA GLU A 291 3.38 -5.19 25.14
C GLU A 291 3.59 -6.61 25.71
N ALA A 292 2.80 -7.02 26.71
CA ALA A 292 2.87 -8.37 27.27
C ALA A 292 2.42 -9.48 26.31
N TYR A 293 1.46 -9.23 25.42
CA TYR A 293 1.03 -10.21 24.41
C TYR A 293 2.00 -10.30 23.24
N ALA A 294 2.69 -9.21 22.89
CA ALA A 294 3.77 -9.19 21.91
C ALA A 294 5.01 -9.94 22.43
N ASP A 295 5.33 -9.82 23.72
CA ASP A 295 6.42 -10.57 24.37
C ASP A 295 6.16 -12.09 24.41
N ASP A 296 4.90 -12.52 24.61
CA ASP A 296 4.51 -13.94 24.56
C ASP A 296 4.52 -14.49 23.12
N ALA A 297 4.16 -13.67 22.12
CA ALA A 297 4.21 -14.06 20.71
C ALA A 297 5.64 -14.17 20.16
N ALA A 298 6.61 -13.45 20.73
CA ALA A 298 8.03 -13.52 20.36
C ALA A 298 8.78 -14.73 20.98
N ARG A 299 8.14 -15.49 21.89
CA ARG A 299 8.73 -16.66 22.58
C ARG A 299 8.30 -18.01 21.99
N LEU A 300 7.46 -18.02 20.96
CA LEU A 300 7.03 -19.19 20.19
C LEU A 300 7.72 -19.22 18.83
#